data_AF-A0A0C9V297-F1
#
_entry.id   AF-A0A0C9V297-F1
#
_cell.length_a   1.000
_cell.length_b   1.000
_cell.length_c   1.000
_cell.angle_alpha   90.00
_cell.angle_beta   90.00
_cell.angle_gamma   90.00
#
_symmetry.space_group_name_H-M   'P 1'
#
loop_
_entity.id
_entity.type
_entity.pdbx_description
1 polymer ?
#
loop_
_entity_poly.entity_id
_entity_poly.type
_entity_poly.pdbx_seq_one_letter_code
_entity_poly.pdbx_strand_id
1 'polypeptide(L)'
;MSLSFQSFPTELYLELFSHFSIKDLIASRGACHIWRKLICQADVPLSRRLLLDLYLKLIEDEYFLRTRPWVLKNLKDFDREAYVDSLVQQGANLPEDFRLWILEWPAKAAIAGIWPGLPDDVVEGHFNGRMAGRNVLGILPPQLSSILFVPQKRCIPAICLWVGRTPETVWLPLDEESGLYGKVIMCSTRGDLYGVERGEDGIDEIDENFVMWLRAMW
;
A
#
# COMPACT_ATOMS: atom_id res chain seq x y z
N MET A 1 -12.49 16.48 -40.62
CA MET A 1 -11.16 16.83 -40.09
C MET A 1 -10.97 16.07 -38.79
N SER A 2 -10.17 15.01 -38.79
CA SER A 2 -9.81 14.32 -37.55
C SER A 2 -8.78 15.20 -36.83
N LEU A 3 -9.16 15.79 -35.71
CA LEU A 3 -8.18 16.38 -34.80
C LEU A 3 -7.28 15.25 -34.30
N SER A 4 -6.08 15.12 -34.86
CA SER A 4 -5.10 14.20 -34.31
C SER A 4 -4.74 14.74 -32.93
N PHE A 5 -4.89 13.92 -31.90
CA PHE A 5 -4.51 14.21 -30.52
C PHE A 5 -3.02 14.57 -30.34
N GLN A 6 -2.25 14.74 -31.43
CA GLN A 6 -0.85 15.17 -31.49
C GLN A 6 -0.68 16.70 -31.62
N SER A 7 -1.76 17.49 -31.62
CA SER A 7 -1.70 18.94 -31.89
C SER A 7 -1.65 19.84 -30.65
N PHE A 8 -1.68 19.30 -29.43
CA PHE A 8 -1.58 20.13 -28.23
C PHE A 8 -0.11 20.46 -27.89
N PRO A 9 0.15 21.60 -27.24
CA PRO A 9 1.44 21.88 -26.62
C PRO A 9 1.82 20.81 -25.59
N THR A 10 3.12 20.52 -25.47
CA THR A 10 3.66 19.51 -24.55
C THR A 10 3.24 19.78 -23.11
N GLU A 11 3.23 21.05 -22.73
CA GLU A 11 2.91 21.56 -21.40
C GLU A 11 1.50 21.16 -20.96
N LEU A 12 0.53 21.11 -21.89
CA LEU A 12 -0.83 20.69 -21.57
C LEU A 12 -0.91 19.19 -21.27
N TYR A 13 -0.09 18.35 -21.91
CA TYR A 13 -0.02 16.94 -21.54
C TYR A 13 0.65 16.74 -20.20
N LEU A 14 1.71 17.49 -19.90
CA LEU A 14 2.40 17.40 -18.62
C LEU A 14 1.48 17.80 -17.46
N GLU A 15 0.73 18.89 -17.63
CA GLU A 15 -0.29 19.32 -16.68
C GLU A 15 -1.43 18.29 -16.61
N LEU A 16 -1.91 17.75 -17.73
CA LEU A 16 -2.93 16.71 -17.70
C LEU A 16 -2.47 15.48 -16.90
N PHE A 17 -1.24 15.02 -17.12
CA PHE A 17 -0.69 13.84 -16.45
C PHE A 17 -0.40 14.08 -14.96
N SER A 18 -0.19 15.31 -14.49
CA SER A 18 0.01 15.60 -13.06
C SER A 18 -1.26 15.31 -12.24
N HIS A 19 -2.43 15.40 -12.87
CA HIS A 19 -3.75 15.15 -12.25
C HIS A 19 -4.25 13.70 -12.41
N PHE A 20 -3.54 12.84 -13.13
CA PHE A 20 -4.00 11.48 -13.39
C PHE A 20 -3.92 10.59 -12.15
N SER A 21 -4.93 9.73 -11.99
CA SER A 21 -4.89 8.65 -11.01
C SER A 21 -3.83 7.61 -11.41
N ILE A 22 -3.44 6.75 -10.47
CA ILE A 22 -2.51 5.64 -10.76
C ILE A 22 -3.00 4.77 -11.92
N LYS A 23 -4.30 4.46 -11.99
CA LYS A 23 -4.88 3.67 -13.09
C LYS A 23 -4.76 4.39 -14.43
N ASP A 24 -5.02 5.70 -14.45
CA ASP A 24 -4.93 6.50 -15.66
C ASP A 24 -3.48 6.66 -16.11
N LEU A 25 -2.54 6.83 -15.17
CA LEU A 25 -1.10 6.83 -15.44
C LEU A 25 -0.64 5.50 -16.05
N ILE A 26 -1.05 4.37 -15.47
CA ILE A 26 -0.74 3.02 -15.99
C ILE A 26 -1.28 2.86 -17.41
N ALA A 27 -2.56 3.16 -17.63
CA ALA A 27 -3.21 3.03 -18.93
C ALA A 27 -2.54 3.93 -19.99
N SER A 28 -2.24 5.18 -19.62
CA SER A 28 -1.63 6.17 -20.51
C SER A 28 -0.21 5.81 -20.92
N ARG A 29 0.59 5.18 -20.04
CA ARG A 29 1.90 4.63 -20.40
C ARG A 29 1.84 3.46 -21.38
N GLY A 30 0.72 2.74 -21.39
CA GLY A 30 0.43 1.64 -22.32
C GLY A 30 -0.02 2.13 -23.71
N ALA A 31 -0.51 3.37 -23.83
CA ALA A 31 -1.10 3.89 -25.06
C ALA A 31 -0.06 4.16 -26.17
N CYS A 32 1.04 4.87 -25.86
CA CYS A 32 2.13 5.10 -26.82
C CYS A 32 3.46 5.49 -26.14
N HIS A 33 4.56 5.42 -26.90
CA HIS A 33 5.91 5.75 -26.42
C HIS A 33 6.07 7.22 -26.02
N ILE A 34 5.37 8.14 -26.70
CA ILE A 34 5.41 9.58 -26.41
C ILE A 34 4.82 9.84 -25.03
N TRP A 35 3.63 9.32 -24.75
CA TRP A 35 2.97 9.48 -23.45
C TRP A 35 3.77 8.86 -22.32
N ARG A 36 4.36 7.68 -22.56
CA ARG A 36 5.26 7.06 -21.59
C ARG A 36 6.44 7.97 -21.21
N LYS A 37 7.02 8.68 -22.18
CA LYS A 37 8.11 9.64 -21.95
C LYS A 37 7.62 10.89 -21.20
N LEU A 38 6.49 11.44 -21.62
CA LEU A 38 5.91 12.66 -21.01
C LEU A 38 5.48 12.44 -19.57
N ILE A 39 4.90 11.28 -19.23
CA ILE A 39 4.53 10.93 -17.85
C ILE A 39 5.74 10.93 -16.92
N CYS A 40 6.93 10.53 -17.40
CA CYS A 40 8.15 10.61 -16.61
C CYS A 40 8.61 12.06 -16.35
N GLN A 41 8.11 13.03 -17.12
CA GLN A 41 8.45 14.46 -17.02
C GLN A 41 7.36 15.28 -16.32
N ALA A 42 6.14 14.74 -16.23
CA ALA A 42 5.01 15.41 -15.59
C ALA A 42 5.24 15.52 -14.07
N ASP A 43 4.73 16.60 -13.48
CA ASP A 43 4.82 16.86 -12.04
C ASP A 43 3.81 16.02 -11.23
N VAL A 44 3.92 14.71 -11.36
CA VAL A 44 3.10 13.74 -10.63
C VAL A 44 3.51 13.77 -9.14
N PRO A 45 2.53 13.88 -8.21
CA PRO A 45 2.80 13.81 -6.77
C PRO A 45 3.63 12.59 -6.37
N LEU A 46 4.53 12.76 -5.39
CA LEU A 46 5.51 11.75 -5.01
C LEU A 46 4.86 10.39 -4.69
N SER A 47 3.79 10.37 -3.90
CA SER A 47 3.04 9.15 -3.54
C SER A 47 2.53 8.37 -4.75
N ARG A 48 1.94 9.06 -5.74
CA ARG A 48 1.49 8.42 -6.99
C ARG A 48 2.67 7.92 -7.82
N ARG A 49 3.79 8.65 -7.83
CA ARG A 49 5.00 8.22 -8.55
C ARG A 49 5.60 6.96 -7.94
N LEU A 50 5.71 6.88 -6.61
CA LEU A 50 6.17 5.69 -5.91
C LEU A 50 5.29 4.47 -6.20
N LEU A 51 3.97 4.64 -6.18
CA LEU A 51 3.03 3.57 -6.51
C LEU A 51 3.10 3.18 -8.00
N LEU A 52 3.23 4.14 -8.91
CA LEU A 52 3.42 3.85 -10.33
C LEU A 52 4.71 3.04 -10.57
N ASP A 53 5.82 3.44 -9.93
CA ASP A 53 7.09 2.72 -10.03
C ASP A 53 7.00 1.32 -9.42
N LEU A 54 6.29 1.17 -8.30
CA LEU A 54 5.99 -0.13 -7.71
C LEU A 54 5.22 -1.02 -8.69
N TYR A 55 4.17 -0.50 -9.33
CA TYR A 55 3.37 -1.24 -10.29
C TYR A 55 4.21 -1.73 -11.48
N LEU A 56 5.05 -0.84 -12.04
CA LEU A 56 5.88 -1.18 -13.20
C LEU A 56 6.89 -2.29 -12.88
N LYS A 57 7.46 -2.29 -11.67
CA LYS A 57 8.33 -3.38 -11.21
C LYS A 57 7.53 -4.66 -10.97
N LEU A 58 6.38 -4.54 -10.31
CA LEU A 58 5.53 -5.68 -9.94
C LEU A 58 5.08 -6.51 -11.14
N ILE A 59 4.69 -5.88 -12.24
CA ILE A 59 4.20 -6.62 -13.42
C ILE A 59 5.28 -7.42 -14.15
N GLU A 60 6.56 -7.14 -13.89
CA GLU A 60 7.70 -7.87 -14.45
C GLU A 60 8.15 -9.04 -13.54
N ASP A 61 7.55 -9.18 -12.36
CA ASP A 61 8.02 -10.08 -11.33
C ASP A 61 7.42 -11.49 -11.37
N GLU A 62 8.27 -12.49 -11.17
CA GLU A 62 7.85 -13.89 -11.20
C GLU A 62 6.95 -14.27 -10.01
N TYR A 63 7.23 -13.77 -8.80
CA TYR A 63 6.40 -14.07 -7.61
C TYR A 63 5.01 -13.47 -7.74
N PHE A 64 4.91 -12.24 -8.24
CA PHE A 64 3.64 -11.64 -8.61
C PHE A 64 2.87 -12.52 -9.59
N LEU A 65 3.49 -12.93 -10.69
CA LEU A 65 2.83 -13.78 -11.69
C LEU A 65 2.31 -15.11 -11.11
N ARG A 66 3.03 -15.70 -10.14
CA ARG A 66 2.62 -16.93 -9.45
C ARG A 66 1.39 -16.76 -8.56
N THR A 67 1.22 -15.60 -7.91
CA THR A 67 0.08 -15.34 -7.01
C THR A 67 -1.20 -14.94 -7.74
N ARG A 68 -1.09 -14.40 -8.97
CA ARG A 68 -2.22 -13.88 -9.76
C ARG A 68 -3.42 -14.82 -9.87
N PRO A 69 -3.30 -16.12 -10.18
CA PRO A 69 -4.46 -16.99 -10.30
C PRO A 69 -5.28 -17.07 -9.00
N TRP A 70 -4.59 -17.08 -7.86
CA TRP A 70 -5.26 -17.08 -6.56
C TRP A 70 -5.91 -15.72 -6.29
N VAL A 71 -5.21 -14.60 -6.54
CA VAL A 71 -5.77 -13.26 -6.37
C VAL A 71 -7.06 -13.12 -7.18
N LEU A 72 -7.04 -13.44 -8.47
CA LEU A 72 -8.21 -13.30 -9.34
C LEU A 72 -9.39 -14.18 -8.91
N LYS A 73 -9.14 -15.35 -8.31
CA LYS A 73 -10.18 -16.25 -7.82
C LYS A 73 -10.85 -15.75 -6.53
N ASN A 74 -10.10 -15.04 -5.68
CA ASN A 74 -10.55 -14.68 -4.34
C ASN A 74 -10.83 -13.19 -4.16
N LEU A 75 -10.50 -12.38 -5.16
CA LEU A 75 -10.75 -10.95 -5.15
C LEU A 75 -12.27 -10.69 -5.11
N LYS A 76 -12.67 -9.90 -4.12
CA LYS A 76 -14.02 -9.40 -3.95
C LYS A 76 -14.03 -7.89 -4.16
N ASP A 77 -15.13 -7.41 -4.69
CA ASP A 77 -15.40 -5.97 -4.73
C ASP A 77 -15.72 -5.48 -3.32
N PHE A 78 -15.22 -4.29 -3.00
CA PHE A 78 -15.56 -3.55 -1.80
C PHE A 78 -15.61 -2.06 -2.14
N ASP A 79 -16.37 -1.30 -1.37
CA ASP A 79 -16.45 0.14 -1.49
C ASP A 79 -15.19 0.77 -0.87
N ARG A 80 -14.34 1.36 -1.72
CA ARG A 80 -13.01 1.86 -1.34
C ARG A 80 -13.11 3.18 -0.59
N GLU A 81 -14.01 4.03 -1.03
CA GLU A 81 -14.34 5.30 -0.42
C GLU A 81 -14.93 5.06 0.97
N ALA A 82 -15.93 4.17 1.11
CA ALA A 82 -16.48 3.80 2.40
C ALA A 82 -15.46 3.15 3.33
N TYR A 83 -14.50 2.39 2.79
CA TYR A 83 -13.39 1.82 3.57
C TYR A 83 -12.52 2.93 4.18
N VAL A 84 -12.09 3.90 3.37
CA VAL A 84 -11.29 5.04 3.81
C VAL A 84 -12.09 5.91 4.80
N ASP A 85 -13.34 6.24 4.45
CA ASP A 85 -14.21 7.05 5.28
C ASP A 85 -14.47 6.40 6.64
N SER A 86 -14.63 5.07 6.68
CA SER A 86 -14.80 4.33 7.94
C SER A 86 -13.58 4.47 8.85
N LEU A 87 -12.36 4.43 8.32
CA LEU A 87 -11.14 4.66 9.11
C LEU A 87 -11.06 6.11 9.60
N VAL A 88 -11.35 7.08 8.74
CA VAL A 88 -11.33 8.51 9.10
C VAL A 88 -12.39 8.82 10.17
N GLN A 89 -13.58 8.24 10.08
CA GLN A 89 -14.63 8.36 11.10
C GLN A 89 -14.23 7.76 12.45
N GLN A 90 -13.35 6.76 12.46
CA GLN A 90 -12.75 6.21 13.67
C GLN A 90 -11.64 7.10 14.25
N GLY A 91 -11.25 8.19 13.55
CA GLY A 91 -10.22 9.13 13.97
C GLY A 91 -8.85 8.89 13.31
N ALA A 92 -8.77 8.10 12.25
CA ALA A 92 -7.52 7.84 11.55
C ALA A 92 -7.04 9.06 10.75
N ASN A 93 -5.81 9.50 11.00
CA ASN A 93 -5.06 10.36 10.09
C ASN A 93 -4.24 9.47 9.13
N LEU A 94 -4.70 9.30 7.90
CA LEU A 94 -4.12 8.31 6.99
C LEU A 94 -2.93 8.89 6.21
N PRO A 95 -1.77 8.19 6.18
CA PRO A 95 -0.69 8.50 5.25
C PRO A 95 -1.18 8.46 3.81
N GLU A 96 -0.78 9.48 3.02
CA GLU A 96 -1.29 9.66 1.66
C GLU A 96 -0.97 8.46 0.75
N ASP A 97 0.19 7.83 0.93
CA ASP A 97 0.57 6.60 0.20
C ASP A 97 -0.43 5.46 0.40
N PHE A 98 -0.83 5.21 1.66
CA PHE A 98 -1.81 4.18 2.02
C PHE A 98 -3.19 4.54 1.48
N ARG A 99 -3.62 5.80 1.67
CA ARG A 99 -4.91 6.29 1.19
C ARG A 99 -5.04 6.17 -0.33
N LEU A 100 -4.05 6.63 -1.09
CA LEU A 100 -4.04 6.52 -2.55
C LEU A 100 -3.96 5.08 -3.02
N TRP A 101 -3.23 4.20 -2.31
CA TRP A 101 -3.21 2.79 -2.64
C TRP A 101 -4.62 2.16 -2.52
N ILE A 102 -5.37 2.44 -1.46
CA ILE A 102 -6.75 1.93 -1.33
C ILE A 102 -7.63 2.43 -2.48
N LEU A 103 -7.62 3.74 -2.74
CA LEU A 103 -8.52 4.39 -3.70
C LEU A 103 -8.17 4.06 -5.15
N GLU A 104 -6.90 4.17 -5.50
CA GLU A 104 -6.46 4.21 -6.89
C GLU A 104 -5.78 2.91 -7.35
N TRP A 105 -5.25 2.05 -6.46
CA TRP A 105 -4.51 0.85 -6.89
C TRP A 105 -5.37 -0.12 -7.70
N PRO A 106 -4.83 -0.75 -8.77
CA PRO A 106 -5.54 -1.82 -9.48
C PRO A 106 -5.70 -3.05 -8.57
N ALA A 107 -6.93 -3.40 -8.20
CA ALA A 107 -7.19 -4.52 -7.27
C ALA A 107 -6.60 -5.87 -7.75
N LYS A 108 -6.55 -6.08 -9.07
CA LYS A 108 -5.95 -7.27 -9.69
C LYS A 108 -4.42 -7.32 -9.57
N ALA A 109 -3.80 -6.25 -9.11
CA ALA A 109 -2.37 -6.15 -8.81
C ALA A 109 -2.10 -6.21 -7.30
N ALA A 110 -2.93 -6.93 -6.53
CA ALA A 110 -2.66 -7.20 -5.13
C ALA A 110 -1.30 -7.88 -4.96
N ILE A 111 -0.52 -7.42 -3.98
CA ILE A 111 0.87 -7.82 -3.77
C ILE A 111 0.92 -8.84 -2.65
N ALA A 112 1.51 -10.02 -2.87
CA ALA A 112 1.69 -11.07 -1.85
C ALA A 112 0.41 -11.51 -1.08
N GLY A 113 -0.79 -11.20 -1.61
CA GLY A 113 -2.06 -11.45 -0.92
C GLY A 113 -2.55 -10.30 -0.02
N ILE A 114 -1.87 -9.15 -0.02
CA ILE A 114 -2.17 -7.94 0.75
C ILE A 114 -3.10 -7.05 -0.08
N TRP A 115 -4.38 -7.04 0.27
CA TRP A 115 -5.40 -6.15 -0.32
C TRP A 115 -6.71 -6.25 0.48
N PRO A 116 -7.44 -5.15 0.75
CA PRO A 116 -8.69 -5.23 1.51
C PRO A 116 -9.81 -6.05 0.84
N GLY A 117 -9.79 -6.13 -0.50
CA GLY A 117 -10.72 -6.98 -1.25
C GLY A 117 -10.37 -8.46 -1.24
N LEU A 118 -9.32 -8.89 -0.53
CA LEU A 118 -8.95 -10.29 -0.38
C LEU A 118 -9.41 -10.83 0.98
N PRO A 119 -9.69 -12.14 1.09
CA PRO A 119 -10.16 -12.72 2.34
C PRO A 119 -9.16 -12.57 3.47
N ASP A 120 -9.71 -12.49 4.67
CA ASP A 120 -9.01 -12.62 5.93
C ASP A 120 -8.77 -14.12 6.26
N ASP A 121 -8.06 -14.82 5.38
CA ASP A 121 -7.74 -16.24 5.54
C ASP A 121 -6.33 -16.43 6.13
N VAL A 122 -6.17 -17.45 6.98
CA VAL A 122 -4.86 -17.85 7.49
C VAL A 122 -4.22 -18.81 6.49
N VAL A 123 -3.15 -18.38 5.84
CA VAL A 123 -2.36 -19.24 4.94
C VAL A 123 -1.24 -19.90 5.73
N GLU A 124 -1.16 -21.23 5.64
CA GLU A 124 -0.04 -22.00 6.15
C GLU A 124 1.12 -22.01 5.13
N GLY A 125 2.26 -21.42 5.50
CA GLY A 125 3.45 -21.39 4.64
C GLY A 125 3.32 -20.49 3.40
N HIS A 126 4.33 -20.49 2.54
CA HIS A 126 4.31 -19.76 1.27
C HIS A 126 3.49 -20.53 0.23
N PHE A 127 2.16 -20.39 0.26
CA PHE A 127 1.30 -21.03 -0.73
C PHE A 127 1.26 -20.21 -2.02
N ASN A 128 1.78 -20.76 -3.12
CA ASN A 128 1.79 -20.13 -4.45
C ASN A 128 2.37 -18.70 -4.48
N GLY A 129 3.34 -18.40 -3.60
CA GLY A 129 3.97 -17.07 -3.48
C GLY A 129 3.20 -16.05 -2.63
N ARG A 130 2.10 -16.44 -1.96
CA ARG A 130 1.45 -15.59 -0.96
C ARG A 130 2.30 -15.53 0.31
N MET A 131 2.23 -14.39 1.00
CA MET A 131 2.79 -14.28 2.34
C MET A 131 2.02 -15.19 3.30
N ALA A 132 2.74 -15.86 4.21
CA ALA A 132 2.11 -16.68 5.23
C ALA A 132 1.48 -15.79 6.31
N GLY A 133 0.32 -16.19 6.82
CA GLY A 133 -0.40 -15.40 7.82
C GLY A 133 -1.75 -14.91 7.33
N ARG A 134 -2.20 -13.80 7.93
CA ARG A 134 -3.58 -13.30 7.91
C ARG A 134 -3.62 -11.87 7.39
N ASN A 135 -4.41 -11.65 6.33
CA ASN A 135 -4.68 -10.34 5.74
C ASN A 135 -5.72 -9.56 6.55
N VAL A 136 -5.28 -8.83 7.57
CA VAL A 136 -6.18 -8.10 8.48
C VAL A 136 -6.93 -6.96 7.77
N LEU A 137 -6.37 -6.43 6.68
CA LEU A 137 -7.05 -5.47 5.80
C LEU A 137 -8.36 -6.02 5.19
N GLY A 138 -8.52 -7.35 5.11
CA GLY A 138 -9.73 -8.00 4.60
C GLY A 138 -10.94 -7.94 5.52
N ILE A 139 -10.79 -7.40 6.74
CA ILE A 139 -11.90 -7.20 7.68
C ILE A 139 -12.73 -5.98 7.24
N LEU A 140 -14.04 -6.19 7.06
CA LEU A 140 -14.98 -5.14 6.67
C LEU A 140 -16.09 -5.03 7.73
N PRO A 141 -16.34 -3.84 8.32
CA PRO A 141 -15.60 -2.59 8.11
C PRO A 141 -14.17 -2.64 8.68
N PRO A 142 -13.23 -1.83 8.14
CA PRO A 142 -11.87 -1.78 8.65
C PRO A 142 -11.81 -1.30 10.10
N GLN A 143 -10.78 -1.72 10.83
CA GLN A 143 -10.62 -1.42 12.24
C GLN A 143 -9.40 -0.53 12.47
N LEU A 144 -9.62 0.66 13.04
CA LEU A 144 -8.56 1.42 13.67
C LEU A 144 -8.23 0.79 15.02
N SER A 145 -6.97 0.44 15.22
CA SER A 145 -6.48 -0.17 16.45
C SER A 145 -5.64 0.83 17.24
N SER A 146 -5.23 0.42 18.44
CA SER A 146 -4.23 1.12 19.22
C SER A 146 -3.15 0.14 19.66
N ILE A 147 -1.91 0.60 19.67
CA ILE A 147 -0.74 -0.20 20.03
C ILE A 147 0.12 0.54 21.05
N LEU A 148 0.70 -0.18 22.01
CA LEU A 148 1.53 0.43 23.03
C LEU A 148 2.84 0.91 22.41
N PHE A 149 3.12 2.21 22.48
CA PHE A 149 4.40 2.78 22.13
C PHE A 149 5.27 2.91 23.38
N VAL A 150 6.23 2.00 23.51
CA VAL A 150 7.03 1.79 24.73
C VAL A 150 7.87 3.02 25.12
N PRO A 151 8.57 3.71 24.19
CA PRO A 151 9.40 4.88 24.55
C PRO A 151 8.62 5.97 25.31
N GLN A 152 7.34 6.13 24.98
CA GLN A 152 6.47 7.15 25.57
C GLN A 152 5.41 6.57 26.53
N LYS A 153 5.40 5.24 26.72
CA LYS A 153 4.46 4.49 27.57
C LYS A 153 2.99 4.89 27.34
N ARG A 154 2.61 5.08 26.08
CA ARG A 154 1.24 5.46 25.69
C ARG A 154 0.77 4.61 24.52
N CYS A 155 -0.54 4.44 24.40
CA CYS A 155 -1.11 3.84 23.20
C CYS A 155 -1.16 4.87 22.07
N ILE A 156 -0.77 4.46 20.87
CA ILE A 156 -0.87 5.27 19.66
C ILE A 156 -1.83 4.62 18.65
N PRO A 157 -2.59 5.42 17.86
CA PRO A 157 -3.44 4.90 16.80
C PRO A 157 -2.61 4.21 15.71
N ALA A 158 -3.05 3.02 15.28
CA ALA A 158 -2.40 2.25 14.24
C ALA A 158 -3.39 1.35 13.49
N ILE A 159 -3.07 1.00 12.25
CA ILE A 159 -3.80 -0.01 11.48
C ILE A 159 -2.97 -1.30 11.48
N CYS A 160 -3.60 -2.42 11.84
CA CYS A 160 -2.98 -3.73 11.66
C CYS A 160 -3.12 -4.15 10.20
N LEU A 161 -1.99 -4.29 9.50
CA LEU A 161 -1.97 -4.66 8.08
C LEU A 161 -1.99 -6.18 7.91
N TRP A 162 -1.18 -6.89 8.71
CA TRP A 162 -0.94 -8.32 8.57
C TRP A 162 -0.55 -8.99 9.89
N VAL A 163 -0.94 -10.26 10.08
CA VAL A 163 -0.53 -11.08 11.22
C VAL A 163 0.10 -12.39 10.71
N GLY A 164 1.41 -12.56 10.92
CA GLY A 164 2.20 -13.74 10.56
C GLY A 164 2.13 -14.89 11.57
N ARG A 165 2.95 -15.95 11.35
CA ARG A 165 2.92 -17.18 12.17
C ARG A 165 3.75 -17.10 13.47
N THR A 166 4.77 -16.24 13.56
CA THR A 166 5.66 -16.12 14.73
C THR A 166 6.56 -14.88 14.65
N PRO A 167 6.55 -13.97 15.64
CA PRO A 167 5.43 -13.21 16.17
C PRO A 167 5.19 -11.93 15.35
N GLU A 168 5.53 -11.95 14.06
CA GLU A 168 5.47 -10.82 13.15
C GLU A 168 4.05 -10.29 12.96
N THR A 169 3.77 -9.15 13.59
CA THR A 169 2.59 -8.34 13.26
C THR A 169 3.05 -7.08 12.56
N VAL A 170 2.37 -6.73 11.47
CA VAL A 170 2.71 -5.56 10.68
C VAL A 170 1.71 -4.44 10.98
N TRP A 171 2.25 -3.31 11.41
CA TRP A 171 1.48 -2.14 11.82
C TRP A 171 1.80 -0.93 10.94
N LEU A 172 0.78 -0.12 10.71
CA LEU A 172 0.89 1.23 10.15
C LEU A 172 0.48 2.24 11.23
N PRO A 173 1.43 2.80 11.99
CA PRO A 173 1.14 3.85 12.97
C PRO A 173 0.66 5.13 12.30
N LEU A 174 -0.29 5.80 12.95
CA LEU A 174 -0.94 7.02 12.45
C LEU A 174 -0.64 8.24 13.35
N ASP A 175 0.31 8.11 14.27
CA ASP A 175 0.65 9.13 15.26
C ASP A 175 1.88 9.94 14.83
N GLU A 176 1.69 11.23 14.57
CA GLU A 176 2.76 12.14 14.15
C GLU A 176 3.78 12.41 15.25
N GLU A 177 3.35 12.50 16.51
CA GLU A 177 4.20 12.82 17.66
C GLU A 177 5.23 11.73 17.99
N SER A 178 4.93 10.48 17.62
CA SER A 178 5.83 9.33 17.80
C SER A 178 7.00 9.34 16.81
N GLY A 179 6.93 10.11 15.73
CA GLY A 179 7.87 10.02 14.60
C GLY A 179 7.76 8.73 13.79
N LEU A 180 6.68 7.96 14.00
CA LEU A 180 6.37 6.70 13.30
C LEU A 180 5.29 6.86 12.23
N TYR A 181 4.66 8.04 12.12
CA TYR A 181 3.65 8.31 11.12
C TYR A 181 4.10 7.93 9.71
N GLY A 182 3.28 7.14 9.02
CA GLY A 182 3.54 6.72 7.63
C GLY A 182 4.54 5.60 7.46
N LYS A 183 5.30 5.25 8.50
CA LYS A 183 6.21 4.10 8.50
C LYS A 183 5.44 2.81 8.67
N VAL A 184 6.01 1.70 8.21
CA VAL A 184 5.46 0.37 8.50
C VAL A 184 6.41 -0.33 9.44
N ILE A 185 5.83 -0.93 10.48
CA ILE A 185 6.58 -1.54 11.58
C ILE A 185 6.23 -3.02 11.65
N MET A 186 7.25 -3.87 11.57
CA MET A 186 7.12 -5.30 11.78
C MET A 186 7.61 -5.63 13.19
N CYS A 187 6.67 -5.99 14.06
CA CYS A 187 6.96 -6.31 15.45
C CYS A 187 7.13 -7.82 15.62
N SER A 188 8.26 -8.21 16.20
CA SER A 188 8.51 -9.60 16.63
C SER A 188 7.95 -9.90 18.02
N THR A 189 7.35 -8.93 18.71
CA THR A 189 6.74 -9.07 20.04
C THR A 189 5.27 -8.69 20.01
N ARG A 190 4.43 -9.45 20.72
CA ARG A 190 2.97 -9.29 20.67
C ARG A 190 2.52 -7.98 21.33
N GLY A 191 2.28 -6.95 20.51
CA GLY A 191 1.44 -5.81 20.86
C GLY A 191 2.15 -4.55 21.36
N ASP A 192 3.49 -4.50 21.27
CA ASP A 192 4.30 -3.37 21.72
C ASP A 192 5.20 -2.87 20.57
N LEU A 193 5.26 -1.54 20.38
CA LEU A 193 6.18 -0.84 19.49
C LEU A 193 7.31 -0.22 20.29
N TYR A 194 8.55 -0.58 19.95
CA TYR A 194 9.75 -0.04 20.60
C TYR A 194 10.35 1.12 19.80
N GLY A 195 10.02 1.23 18.51
CA GLY A 195 10.53 2.30 17.66
C GLY A 195 12.02 2.13 17.37
N VAL A 196 12.78 3.24 17.42
CA VAL A 196 14.22 3.26 17.06
C VAL A 196 15.14 3.09 18.29
N GLU A 197 14.60 3.16 19.51
CA GLU A 197 15.40 3.12 20.74
C GLU A 197 15.62 1.70 21.26
N ARG A 198 16.88 1.40 21.61
CA ARG A 198 17.36 0.06 21.99
C ARG A 198 17.02 -0.29 23.44
N GLY A 199 16.26 -1.36 23.64
CA GLY A 199 16.31 -2.22 24.84
C GLY A 199 16.73 -3.63 24.45
N GLU A 200 17.10 -4.48 25.41
CA GLU A 200 17.66 -5.83 25.19
C GLU A 200 16.71 -6.84 24.47
N ASP A 201 15.46 -6.46 24.19
CA ASP A 201 14.37 -7.39 23.83
C ASP A 201 13.83 -7.32 22.39
N GLY A 202 14.45 -6.57 21.47
CA GLY A 202 14.13 -6.65 20.04
C GLY A 202 14.18 -5.31 19.31
N ILE A 203 14.59 -5.34 18.04
CA ILE A 203 14.50 -4.20 17.12
C ILE A 203 13.29 -4.46 16.24
N ASP A 204 12.39 -3.48 16.14
CA ASP A 204 11.34 -3.51 15.12
C ASP A 204 11.98 -3.30 13.74
N GLU A 205 11.63 -4.12 12.74
CA GLU A 205 11.98 -3.78 11.36
C GLU A 205 11.06 -2.65 10.89
N ILE A 206 11.68 -1.56 10.42
CA ILE A 206 10.97 -0.33 10.06
C ILE A 206 11.22 -0.03 8.59
N ASP A 207 10.15 -0.06 7.80
CA ASP A 207 10.14 0.48 6.46
C ASP A 207 9.80 1.97 6.49
N GLU A 208 10.53 2.76 5.71
CA GLU A 208 10.39 4.22 5.65
C GLU A 208 8.97 4.67 5.31
N ASN A 209 8.25 3.89 4.48
CA ASN A 209 6.85 4.13 4.14
C ASN A 209 6.13 2.85 3.68
N PHE A 210 4.82 2.96 3.56
CA PHE A 210 3.92 1.89 3.12
C PHE A 210 4.29 1.30 1.75
N VAL A 211 4.74 2.11 0.78
CA VAL A 211 5.11 1.62 -0.55
C VAL A 211 6.40 0.80 -0.51
N MET A 212 7.36 1.20 0.33
CA MET A 212 8.62 0.48 0.54
C MET A 212 8.37 -0.88 1.19
N TRP A 213 7.49 -0.92 2.19
CA TRP A 213 7.04 -2.19 2.77
C TRP A 213 6.41 -3.10 1.71
N LEU A 214 5.43 -2.60 0.94
CA LEU A 214 4.82 -3.39 -0.15
C LEU A 214 5.86 -3.92 -1.14
N ARG A 215 6.92 -3.15 -1.41
CA ARG A 215 8.01 -3.57 -2.30
C ARG A 215 8.87 -4.69 -1.71
N ALA A 216 9.00 -4.76 -0.38
CA ALA A 216 9.79 -5.79 0.29
C ALA A 216 9.07 -7.15 0.38
N MET A 217 7.75 -7.20 0.14
CA MET A 217 6.94 -8.41 0.34
C MET A 217 6.94 -9.39 -0.85
N TRP A 218 7.72 -9.16 -1.90
CA TRP A 218 7.82 -10.00 -3.10
C TRP A 218 9.21 -9.90 -3.73
#